data_AF-A0A5A5R9I0-F1
#
_entry.id   AF-A0A5A5R9I0-F1
#
_cell.length_a   1.000
_cell.length_b   1.000
_cell.length_c   1.000
_cell.angle_alpha   90.00
_cell.angle_beta   90.00
_cell.angle_gamma   90.00
#
_symmetry.space_group_name_H-M   'P 1'
#
loop_
_entity.id
_entity.type
_entity.pdbx_description
1 polymer ?
#
loop_
_entity_poly.entity_id
_entity_poly.type
_entity_poly.pdbx_seq_one_letter_code
_entity_poly.pdbx_strand_id
1 'polypeptide(L)'
;MNALSIPTWIVHVSSVVEWIAAIWLVWTYGDISSDRSWRMLSWGMLPALIGAMCACTWHFFDNISALSWLVTLQAAMTVLGNFTLCAAGWWLWRSSKISVNNE
;
A
#
# COMPACT_ATOMS: atom_id res chain seq x y z
N MET A 1 7.63 -6.61 -26.07
CA MET A 1 8.78 -6.21 -25.21
C MET A 1 8.90 -7.25 -24.11
N ASN A 2 10.12 -7.57 -23.68
CA ASN A 2 10.46 -8.80 -22.92
C ASN A 2 9.56 -9.04 -21.69
N ALA A 3 9.05 -10.26 -21.58
CA ALA A 3 8.40 -10.77 -20.38
C ALA A 3 9.37 -10.71 -19.19
N LEU A 4 8.85 -10.42 -18.00
CA LEU A 4 9.64 -10.47 -16.78
C LEU A 4 10.18 -11.89 -16.54
N SER A 5 11.42 -11.97 -16.06
CA SER A 5 12.01 -13.25 -15.67
C SER A 5 11.25 -13.87 -14.48
N ILE A 6 11.30 -15.20 -14.34
CA ILE A 6 10.66 -15.91 -13.23
C ILE A 6 11.09 -15.35 -11.86
N PRO A 7 12.40 -15.10 -11.59
CA PRO A 7 12.82 -14.46 -10.33
C PRO A 7 12.18 -13.10 -10.10
N THR A 8 12.02 -12.29 -11.14
CA THR A 8 11.41 -10.97 -11.01
C THR A 8 9.92 -11.06 -10.71
N TRP A 9 9.21 -12.03 -11.31
CA TRP A 9 7.81 -12.32 -10.98
C TRP A 9 7.63 -12.73 -9.51
N ILE A 10 8.52 -13.58 -8.99
CA ILE A 10 8.48 -14.00 -7.59
C ILE A 10 8.53 -12.79 -6.67
N VAL A 11 9.45 -11.84 -6.90
CA VAL A 11 9.56 -10.62 -6.09
C VAL A 11 8.29 -9.76 -6.16
N HIS A 12 7.71 -9.57 -7.35
CA HIS A 12 6.48 -8.77 -7.48
C HIS A 12 5.32 -9.39 -6.70
N VAL A 13 5.09 -10.68 -6.87
CA VAL A 13 3.99 -11.39 -6.22
C VAL A 13 4.23 -11.47 -4.71
N SER A 14 5.45 -11.77 -4.27
CA SER A 14 5.76 -11.85 -2.85
C SER A 14 5.55 -10.50 -2.18
N SER A 15 6.05 -9.40 -2.76
CA SER A 15 5.87 -8.06 -2.19
C SER A 15 4.40 -7.63 -2.11
N VAL A 16 3.57 -7.99 -3.10
CA VAL A 16 2.12 -7.74 -3.03
C VAL A 16 1.47 -8.52 -1.87
N VAL A 17 1.80 -9.80 -1.73
CA VAL A 17 1.27 -10.65 -0.65
C VAL A 17 1.74 -10.15 0.72
N GLU A 18 3.02 -9.82 0.86
CA GLU A 18 3.60 -9.24 2.07
C GLU A 18 2.92 -7.93 2.44
N TRP A 19 2.62 -7.06 1.46
CA TRP A 19 1.92 -5.81 1.71
C TRP A 19 0.47 -6.02 2.15
N ILE A 20 -0.25 -6.97 1.56
CA ILE A 20 -1.61 -7.35 1.99
C ILE A 20 -1.58 -7.87 3.44
N ALA A 21 -0.62 -8.75 3.76
CA ALA A 21 -0.43 -9.25 5.12
C ALA A 21 -0.13 -8.11 6.11
N ALA A 22 0.73 -7.17 5.73
CA ALA A 22 1.04 -6.00 6.56
C ALA A 22 -0.20 -5.13 6.83
N ILE A 23 -1.01 -4.83 5.80
CA ILE A 23 -2.27 -4.10 5.96
C ILE A 23 -3.20 -4.82 6.93
N TRP A 24 -3.35 -6.14 6.78
CA TRP A 24 -4.19 -6.96 7.64
C TRP A 24 -3.71 -6.97 9.10
N LEU A 25 -2.40 -7.07 9.32
CA LEU A 25 -1.81 -7.01 10.66
C LEU A 25 -1.99 -5.64 11.30
N VAL A 26 -1.75 -4.55 10.56
CA VAL A 26 -1.96 -3.17 11.04
C VAL A 26 -3.43 -2.94 11.41
N TRP A 27 -4.36 -3.43 10.59
CA TRP A 27 -5.79 -3.38 10.90
C TRP A 27 -6.10 -4.13 12.20
N THR A 28 -5.67 -5.39 12.29
CA THR A 28 -5.92 -6.26 13.45
C THR A 28 -5.33 -5.66 14.72
N TYR A 29 -4.15 -5.04 14.63
CA TYR A 29 -3.55 -4.33 15.76
C TYR A 29 -4.43 -3.15 16.22
N GLY A 30 -5.00 -2.37 15.30
CA GLY A 30 -5.95 -1.30 15.62
C GLY A 30 -7.23 -1.80 16.30
N ASP A 31 -7.68 -3.02 15.97
CA ASP A 31 -8.85 -3.65 16.61
C ASP A 31 -8.53 -4.07 18.05
N ILE A 32 -7.39 -4.72 18.25
CA ILE A 32 -6.98 -5.23 19.57
C ILE A 32 -6.61 -4.08 20.52
N SER A 33 -5.90 -3.07 20.03
CA SER A 33 -5.50 -1.90 20.83
C SER A 33 -6.64 -0.91 21.08
N SER A 34 -7.79 -1.08 20.41
CA SER A 34 -8.88 -0.08 20.37
C SER A 34 -8.43 1.31 19.90
N ASP A 35 -7.28 1.41 19.23
CA ASP A 35 -6.75 2.66 18.69
C ASP A 35 -7.12 2.80 17.21
N ARG A 36 -8.06 3.70 16.94
CA ARG A 36 -8.57 3.98 15.59
C ARG A 36 -7.50 4.58 14.67
N SER A 37 -6.40 5.13 15.21
CA SER A 37 -5.32 5.69 14.39
C SER A 37 -4.60 4.62 13.55
N TRP A 38 -4.43 3.41 14.09
CA TRP A 38 -3.88 2.26 13.36
C TRP A 38 -4.80 1.77 12.24
N ARG A 39 -6.12 1.83 12.45
CA ARG A 39 -7.08 1.58 11.35
C ARG A 39 -6.96 2.63 10.24
N MET A 40 -6.69 3.89 10.57
CA MET A 40 -6.47 4.92 9.54
C MET A 40 -5.16 4.66 8.77
N LEU A 41 -4.13 4.12 9.43
CA LEU A 41 -2.90 3.70 8.76
C LEU A 41 -3.15 2.57 7.75
N SER A 42 -3.91 1.53 8.11
CA SER A 42 -4.22 0.44 7.16
C SER A 42 -5.01 0.94 5.95
N TRP A 43 -5.97 1.86 6.13
CA TRP A 43 -6.63 2.54 5.00
C TRP A 43 -5.65 3.35 4.14
N GLY A 44 -4.73 4.07 4.78
CA GLY A 44 -3.71 4.88 4.10
C GLY A 44 -2.71 4.07 3.27
N MET A 45 -2.57 2.77 3.53
CA MET A 45 -1.70 1.85 2.78
C MET A 45 -2.32 1.32 1.49
N LEU A 46 -3.65 1.41 1.31
CA LEU A 46 -4.36 0.83 0.17
C LEU A 46 -3.99 1.43 -1.19
N PRO A 47 -3.78 2.75 -1.36
CA PRO A 47 -3.40 3.29 -2.66
C PRO A 47 -2.10 2.67 -3.20
N ALA A 48 -1.11 2.43 -2.33
CA ALA A 48 0.13 1.77 -2.74
C ALA A 48 -0.11 0.33 -3.24
N LEU A 49 -1.04 -0.41 -2.61
CA LEU A 49 -1.44 -1.74 -3.05
C LEU A 49 -2.09 -1.70 -4.44
N ILE A 50 -2.99 -0.75 -4.67
CA ILE A 50 -3.64 -0.56 -5.98
C ILE A 50 -2.57 -0.27 -7.05
N GLY A 51 -1.60 0.59 -6.74
CA GLY A 51 -0.47 0.87 -7.63
C GLY A 51 0.35 -0.38 -7.98
N ALA A 52 0.69 -1.21 -6.98
CA ALA A 52 1.40 -2.48 -7.19
C ALA A 52 0.59 -3.46 -8.06
N MET A 53 -0.71 -3.56 -7.84
CA MET A 53 -1.61 -4.39 -8.65
C MET A 53 -1.70 -3.90 -10.10
N CYS A 54 -1.70 -2.58 -10.34
CA CYS A 54 -1.67 -2.00 -11.69
C CYS A 54 -0.39 -2.40 -12.43
N ALA A 55 0.78 -2.29 -11.78
CA ALA A 55 2.05 -2.71 -12.36
C ALA A 55 2.07 -4.22 -12.69
N CYS A 56 1.66 -5.06 -11.74
CA CYS A 56 1.59 -6.51 -11.94
C CYS A 56 0.64 -6.88 -13.08
N THR A 57 -0.51 -6.20 -13.19
CA THR A 57 -1.48 -6.43 -14.26
C THR A 57 -0.90 -6.06 -15.63
N TRP A 58 -0.25 -4.90 -15.75
CA TRP A 58 0.36 -4.48 -17.01
C TRP A 58 1.46 -5.45 -17.47
N HIS A 59 2.26 -5.92 -16.51
CA HIS A 59 3.30 -6.92 -16.74
C HIS A 59 2.75 -8.31 -17.09
N PHE A 60 1.63 -8.72 -16.48
CA PHE A 60 0.95 -9.96 -16.81
C PHE A 60 0.50 -10.02 -18.28
N PHE A 61 0.13 -8.87 -18.85
CA PHE A 61 -0.24 -8.73 -20.27
C PHE A 61 0.93 -8.29 -21.17
N ASP A 62 2.17 -8.67 -20.81
CA ASP A 62 3.39 -8.42 -21.60
C ASP A 62 3.59 -6.96 -22.04
N ASN A 63 3.18 -6.02 -21.18
CA ASN A 63 3.33 -4.58 -21.39
C ASN A 63 2.61 -4.07 -22.66
N ILE A 64 1.47 -4.67 -23.02
CA ILE A 64 0.70 -4.25 -24.19
C ILE A 64 0.33 -2.75 -24.10
N SER A 65 0.44 -2.06 -25.23
CA SER A 65 0.22 -0.61 -25.32
C SER A 65 -1.21 -0.19 -24.94
N ALA A 66 -2.20 -1.05 -25.21
CA ALA A 66 -3.59 -0.85 -24.83
C ALA A 66 -3.81 -0.68 -23.31
N LEU A 67 -2.89 -1.21 -22.49
CA LEU A 67 -2.93 -1.15 -21.03
C LEU A 67 -1.93 -0.14 -20.44
N SER A 68 -1.27 0.69 -21.27
CA SER A 68 -0.29 1.69 -20.81
C SER A 68 -0.85 2.71 -19.80
N TRP A 69 -2.16 2.96 -19.80
CA TRP A 69 -2.84 3.79 -18.81
C TRP A 69 -2.69 3.27 -17.37
N LEU A 70 -2.45 1.96 -17.19
CA LEU A 70 -2.15 1.38 -15.88
C LEU A 70 -0.87 1.95 -15.29
N VAL A 71 0.12 2.33 -16.12
CA VAL A 71 1.35 2.98 -15.66
C VAL A 71 1.04 4.37 -15.11
N THR A 72 0.19 5.14 -15.79
CA THR A 72 -0.27 6.44 -15.30
C THR A 72 -1.05 6.31 -14.01
N LEU A 73 -1.95 5.32 -13.92
CA LEU A 73 -2.69 5.03 -12.69
C LEU A 73 -1.74 4.60 -11.56
N GLN A 74 -0.76 3.74 -11.83
CA GLN A 74 0.25 3.31 -10.87
C GLN A 74 1.07 4.50 -10.35
N ALA A 75 1.46 5.43 -11.21
CA ALA A 75 2.14 6.66 -10.81
C ALA A 75 1.24 7.55 -9.94
N ALA A 76 -0.02 7.74 -10.32
CA ALA A 76 -1.00 8.51 -9.53
C ALA A 76 -1.24 7.88 -8.15
N MET A 77 -1.38 6.55 -8.08
CA MET A 77 -1.53 5.81 -6.84
C MET A 77 -0.27 5.84 -5.97
N THR A 78 0.92 5.92 -6.57
CA THR A 78 2.18 6.14 -5.84
C THR A 78 2.17 7.50 -5.16
N VAL A 79 1.81 8.56 -5.89
CA VAL A 79 1.70 9.92 -5.32
C VAL A 79 0.67 9.94 -4.21
N LEU A 80 -0.55 9.46 -4.48
CA LEU A 80 -1.63 9.40 -3.49
C LEU A 80 -1.24 8.58 -2.26
N GLY A 81 -0.62 7.40 -2.46
CA GLY A 81 -0.16 6.51 -1.40
C GLY A 81 0.86 7.15 -0.47
N ASN A 82 1.82 7.89 -1.02
CA ASN A 82 2.79 8.63 -0.19
C ASN A 82 2.10 9.71 0.65
N PHE A 83 1.15 10.44 0.08
CA PHE A 83 0.38 11.45 0.83
C PHE A 83 -0.50 10.81 1.91
N THR A 84 -1.21 9.73 1.61
CA THR A 84 -2.08 9.06 2.58
C THR A 84 -1.28 8.42 3.70
N LEU A 85 -0.14 7.79 3.41
CA LEU A 85 0.77 7.26 4.43
C LEU A 85 1.38 8.35 5.29
N CYS A 86 1.81 9.47 4.70
CA CYS A 86 2.32 10.62 5.44
C CYS A 86 1.26 11.20 6.39
N ALA A 87 0.04 11.41 5.90
CA ALA A 87 -1.07 11.90 6.69
C ALA A 87 -1.46 10.93 7.82
N ALA A 88 -1.52 9.63 7.53
CA ALA A 88 -1.83 8.61 8.52
C ALA A 88 -0.71 8.47 9.57
N GLY A 89 0.56 8.56 9.18
CA GLY A 89 1.70 8.57 10.09
C GLY A 89 1.71 9.79 11.01
N TRP A 90 1.39 10.97 10.48
CA TRP A 90 1.20 12.17 11.30
C TRP A 90 0.04 12.01 12.29
N TRP A 91 -1.08 11.44 11.84
CA TRP A 91 -2.23 11.18 12.71
C TRP A 91 -1.91 10.19 13.83
N LEU A 92 -1.18 9.13 13.52
CA LEU A 92 -0.70 8.14 14.48
C LEU A 92 0.23 8.78 15.53
N TRP A 93 1.19 9.60 15.10
CA TRP A 93 2.07 10.35 16.02
C TRP A 93 1.29 11.31 16.91
N ARG A 94 0.32 12.04 16.36
CA ARG A 94 -0.51 12.96 17.13
C ARG A 94 -1.34 12.20 18.18
N SER A 95 -1.91 11.06 17.80
CA SER A 95 -2.74 10.24 18.67
C SER A 95 -1.94 9.66 19.83
N SER A 96 -0.71 9.20 19.59
CA SER A 96 0.17 8.68 20.65
C SER A 96 0.60 9.76 21.64
N LYS A 97 0.83 11.00 21.19
CA LYS A 97 1.12 12.13 22.10
C LYS A 97 -0.07 12.52 22.98
N ILE A 98 -1.29 12.43 22.46
CA ILE A 98 -2.50 12.70 23.25
C ILE A 98 -2.68 11.64 24.34
N SER A 99 -2.43 10.37 24.02
CA SER A 99 -2.49 9.28 25.00
C SER A 99 -1.55 9.54 26.19
N VAL A 100 -0.28 9.85 25.92
CA VAL A 100 0.75 10.06 26.96
C VAL A 100 0.46 11.26 27.87
N ASN A 101 -0.16 12.32 27.34
CA ASN A 101 -0.44 13.52 28.13
C ASN A 101 -1.68 13.39 29.04
N ASN A 102 -2.49 12.33 28.88
CA ASN A 102 -3.70 12.08 29.66
C ASN A 102 -3.49 11.05 30.79
N GLU A 103 -2.28 10.49 30.90
CA GLU A 103 -1.82 9.61 31.99
C GLU A 103 -1.06 10.41 33.06
#